data_AF-A0A958P1U4-F1
#
_entry.id   AF-A0A958P1U4-F1
#
_cell.length_a   1.000
_cell.length_b   1.000
_cell.length_c   1.000
_cell.angle_alpha   90.00
_cell.angle_beta   90.00
_cell.angle_gamma   90.00
#
_symmetry.space_group_name_H-M   'P 1'
#
loop_
_entity.id
_entity.type
_entity.pdbx_description
1 polymer ?
#
loop_
_entity_poly.entity_id
_entity_poly.type
_entity_poly.pdbx_seq_one_letter_code
_entity_poly.pdbx_strand_id
1 'polypeptide(L)'
;AKAVSAEEAAKIKAIDFVGDKKMDFLQFAQDRKVKLSENQEISVEVGDLITMEPGIRDQFMSLVTDPQTAYLLFMGSLALIYFEITHPGTFVAGVAGGIGLVISLVALHKLDVQYGGLLLLLIGVALMIAEAFVASFGILGIGGVAAFIAGSLFLFDPETSGGYALPLSLVIVTSLLLGTIMMAVAYMAFRTRNVRKKGSFDDLLGEEAVVVTLNSDQKSGQIEVAGETWRFHSEVNLQEGQKVFINGNKGLTLEVGLSKREV
;
A
#
# COMPACT_ATOMS: atom_id res chain seq x y z
N ALA A 1 -35.67 15.86 -3.60
CA ALA A 1 -36.39 15.75 -2.31
C ALA A 1 -35.73 16.70 -1.30
N LYS A 2 -36.48 17.33 -0.39
CA LYS A 2 -35.91 18.21 0.65
C LYS A 2 -35.74 17.40 1.94
N ALA A 3 -34.55 17.38 2.53
CA ALA A 3 -34.33 16.79 3.84
C ALA A 3 -35.04 17.63 4.91
N VAL A 4 -35.78 16.97 5.82
CA VAL A 4 -36.54 17.59 6.91
C VAL A 4 -36.21 16.88 8.23
N SER A 5 -36.37 17.58 9.36
CA SER A 5 -36.17 16.95 10.67
C SER A 5 -37.28 15.94 10.99
N ALA A 6 -37.08 15.07 11.98
CA ALA A 6 -38.10 14.11 12.40
C ALA A 6 -39.40 14.81 12.85
N GLU A 7 -39.28 15.95 13.56
CA GLU A 7 -40.41 16.73 14.02
C GLU A 7 -41.16 17.40 12.86
N GLU A 8 -40.43 17.91 11.86
CA GLU A 8 -41.04 18.44 10.64
C GLU A 8 -41.73 17.34 9.84
N ALA A 9 -41.10 16.16 9.70
CA ALA A 9 -41.67 15.00 9.04
C ALA A 9 -43.00 14.55 9.70
N ALA A 10 -43.07 14.58 11.02
CA ALA A 10 -44.30 14.30 11.76
C ALA A 10 -45.39 15.36 11.49
N LYS A 11 -45.03 16.65 11.45
CA LYS A 11 -45.98 17.74 11.13
C LYS A 11 -46.57 17.61 9.73
N ILE A 12 -45.77 17.20 8.74
CA ILE A 12 -46.24 16.97 7.37
C ILE A 12 -46.85 15.58 7.17
N LYS A 13 -47.00 14.78 8.24
CA LYS A 13 -47.53 13.40 8.22
C LYS A 13 -46.77 12.45 7.30
N ALA A 14 -45.47 12.69 7.10
CA ALA A 14 -44.59 11.76 6.40
C ALA A 14 -44.18 10.57 7.29
N ILE A 15 -44.21 10.76 8.61
CA ILE A 15 -44.05 9.71 9.62
C ILE A 15 -45.14 9.86 10.69
N ASP A 16 -45.47 8.76 11.34
CA ASP A 16 -46.55 8.74 12.35
C ASP A 16 -46.07 8.97 13.79
N PHE A 17 -44.78 8.80 14.05
CA PHE A 17 -44.20 8.78 15.39
C PHE A 17 -42.79 9.34 15.42
N VAL A 18 -42.47 10.03 16.51
CA VAL A 18 -41.10 10.41 16.89
C VAL A 18 -40.94 9.98 18.34
N GLY A 19 -39.94 9.15 18.60
CA GLY A 19 -39.62 8.69 19.95
C GLY A 19 -38.13 8.45 20.11
N ASP A 20 -37.66 8.56 21.35
CA ASP A 20 -36.23 8.51 21.67
C ASP A 20 -35.75 7.07 21.91
N LYS A 21 -36.65 6.19 22.36
CA LYS A 21 -36.32 4.80 22.71
C LYS A 21 -37.22 3.82 21.98
N LYS A 22 -36.68 2.62 21.77
CA LYS A 22 -37.44 1.47 21.24
C LYS A 22 -38.74 1.23 22.03
N MET A 23 -38.69 1.40 23.35
CA MET A 23 -39.86 1.20 24.21
C MET A 23 -40.99 2.19 23.93
N ASP A 24 -40.65 3.44 23.58
CA ASP A 24 -41.64 4.47 23.27
C ASP A 24 -42.42 4.09 21.99
N PHE A 25 -41.72 3.52 21.01
CA PHE A 25 -42.34 2.99 19.80
C PHE A 25 -43.25 1.80 20.10
N LEU A 26 -42.82 0.87 20.96
CA LEU A 26 -43.64 -0.29 21.33
C LEU A 26 -44.93 0.14 22.05
N GLN A 27 -44.86 1.09 22.98
CA GLN A 27 -46.04 1.64 23.63
C GLN A 27 -46.96 2.36 22.65
N PHE A 28 -46.38 3.12 21.72
CA PHE A 28 -47.11 3.79 20.67
C PHE A 28 -47.81 2.82 19.69
N ALA A 29 -47.19 1.67 19.41
CA ALA A 29 -47.72 0.68 18.49
C ALA A 29 -48.88 -0.13 19.11
N GLN A 30 -48.93 -0.28 20.42
CA GLN A 30 -49.97 -1.05 21.11
C GLN A 30 -51.37 -0.51 20.82
N ASP A 31 -52.30 -1.42 20.49
CA ASP A 31 -53.72 -1.20 20.18
C ASP A 31 -54.00 -0.28 18.98
N ARG A 32 -52.95 0.13 18.25
CA ARG A 32 -53.08 1.01 17.09
C ARG A 32 -53.62 0.24 15.89
N LYS A 33 -54.55 0.85 15.15
CA LYS A 33 -55.10 0.26 13.92
C LYS A 33 -54.16 0.51 12.76
N VAL A 34 -53.74 -0.55 12.07
CA VAL A 34 -52.90 -0.49 10.86
C VAL A 34 -53.62 -1.17 9.71
N LYS A 35 -53.48 -0.61 8.51
CA LYS A 35 -53.99 -1.20 7.27
C LYS A 35 -53.00 -2.26 6.80
N LEU A 36 -53.40 -3.53 6.82
CA LEU A 36 -52.61 -4.64 6.29
C LEU A 36 -52.83 -4.79 4.77
N SER A 37 -54.01 -4.41 4.28
CA SER A 37 -54.41 -4.43 2.87
C SER A 37 -55.59 -3.45 2.66
N GLU A 38 -55.99 -3.17 1.41
CA GLU A 38 -57.02 -2.16 1.10
C GLU A 38 -58.33 -2.33 1.90
N ASN A 39 -58.72 -3.57 2.21
CA ASN A 39 -59.96 -3.89 2.94
C ASN A 39 -59.73 -4.50 4.33
N GLN A 40 -58.51 -4.48 4.88
CA GLN A 40 -58.21 -5.12 6.16
C GLN A 40 -57.44 -4.18 7.08
N GLU A 41 -58.12 -3.77 8.17
CA GLU A 41 -57.52 -3.08 9.30
C GLU A 41 -57.40 -4.04 10.48
N ILE A 42 -56.22 -4.11 11.09
CA ILE A 42 -55.94 -4.90 12.29
C ILE A 42 -55.47 -3.97 13.41
N SER A 43 -55.85 -4.28 14.64
CA SER A 43 -55.23 -3.66 15.83
C SER A 43 -53.93 -4.39 16.12
N VAL A 44 -52.85 -3.63 16.32
CA VAL A 44 -51.54 -4.17 16.65
C VAL A 44 -51.51 -4.60 18.10
N GLU A 45 -51.12 -5.85 18.33
CA GLU A 45 -50.79 -6.38 19.65
C GLU A 45 -49.29 -6.59 19.71
N VAL A 46 -48.61 -5.91 20.64
CA VAL A 46 -47.15 -5.96 20.74
C VAL A 46 -46.74 -7.20 21.55
N GLY A 47 -46.08 -8.14 20.88
CA GLY A 47 -45.53 -9.35 21.51
C GLY A 47 -44.11 -9.17 22.06
N ASP A 48 -43.47 -10.29 22.36
CA ASP A 48 -42.09 -10.31 22.86
C ASP A 48 -41.09 -9.76 21.84
N LEU A 49 -40.08 -9.05 22.33
CA LEU A 49 -39.03 -8.47 21.50
C LEU A 49 -38.01 -9.56 21.10
N ILE A 50 -38.02 -9.92 19.82
CA ILE A 50 -37.03 -10.84 19.22
C ILE A 50 -36.03 -10.01 18.41
N THR A 51 -34.78 -10.00 18.85
CA THR A 51 -33.70 -9.36 18.09
C THR A 51 -33.20 -10.32 17.02
N MET A 52 -33.27 -9.91 15.75
CA MET A 52 -32.62 -10.62 14.65
C MET A 52 -31.25 -9.99 14.38
N GLU A 53 -30.19 -10.73 14.69
CA GLU A 53 -28.83 -10.28 14.38
C GLU A 53 -28.50 -10.55 12.91
N PRO A 54 -27.77 -9.63 12.24
CA PRO A 54 -27.34 -9.84 10.86
C PRO A 54 -26.45 -11.07 10.74
N GLY A 55 -26.72 -11.92 9.74
CA GLY A 55 -25.85 -13.06 9.44
C GLY A 55 -24.50 -12.63 8.90
N ILE A 56 -23.52 -13.55 8.85
CA ILE A 56 -22.16 -13.26 8.34
C ILE A 56 -22.20 -12.68 6.91
N ARG A 57 -23.12 -13.19 6.07
CA ARG A 57 -23.33 -12.68 4.71
C ARG A 57 -23.81 -11.23 4.71
N ASP A 58 -24.75 -10.89 5.59
CA ASP A 58 -25.31 -9.53 5.66
C ASP A 58 -24.27 -8.54 6.19
N GLN A 59 -23.45 -8.97 7.16
CA GLN A 59 -22.31 -8.18 7.66
C GLN A 59 -21.27 -7.94 6.57
N PHE A 60 -20.93 -8.96 5.78
CA PHE A 60 -20.02 -8.80 4.65
C PHE A 60 -20.59 -7.88 3.58
N MET A 61 -21.88 -8.02 3.26
CA MET A 61 -22.54 -7.12 2.31
C MET A 61 -22.59 -5.69 2.83
N SER A 62 -22.89 -5.46 4.11
CA SER A 62 -22.87 -4.11 4.68
C SER A 62 -21.48 -3.49 4.63
N LEU A 63 -20.43 -4.30 4.82
CA LEU A 63 -19.04 -3.86 4.73
C LEU A 63 -18.67 -3.44 3.31
N VAL A 64 -19.11 -4.21 2.31
CA VAL A 64 -18.82 -3.96 0.88
C VAL A 64 -19.69 -2.83 0.31
N THR A 65 -20.87 -2.58 0.89
CA THR A 65 -21.78 -1.50 0.49
C THR A 65 -21.54 -0.20 1.26
N ASP A 66 -20.55 -0.17 2.16
CA ASP A 66 -20.12 1.07 2.81
C ASP A 66 -19.01 1.77 1.98
N PRO A 67 -19.22 3.01 1.51
CA PRO A 67 -18.24 3.73 0.70
C PRO A 67 -16.88 3.94 1.38
N GLN A 68 -16.88 4.21 2.69
CA GLN A 68 -15.66 4.45 3.43
C GLN A 68 -14.83 3.18 3.54
N THR A 69 -15.48 2.06 3.82
CA THR A 69 -14.83 0.77 3.93
C THR A 69 -14.34 0.25 2.58
N ALA A 70 -15.13 0.39 1.52
CA ALA A 70 -14.71 0.06 0.16
C ALA A 70 -13.46 0.86 -0.24
N TYR A 71 -13.45 2.16 0.06
CA TYR A 71 -12.31 3.05 -0.17
C TYR A 71 -11.08 2.64 0.66
N LEU A 72 -11.23 2.40 1.97
CA LEU A 72 -10.11 1.96 2.82
C LEU A 72 -9.54 0.61 2.39
N LEU A 73 -10.39 -0.33 1.99
CA LEU A 73 -9.96 -1.63 1.48
C LEU A 73 -9.17 -1.47 0.18
N PHE A 74 -9.63 -0.62 -0.74
CA PHE A 74 -8.91 -0.29 -1.97
C PHE A 74 -7.52 0.28 -1.67
N MET A 75 -7.47 1.24 -0.74
CA MET A 75 -6.23 1.89 -0.32
C MET A 75 -5.24 0.96 0.36
N GLY A 76 -5.72 0.14 1.30
CA GLY A 76 -4.89 -0.87 1.96
C GLY A 76 -4.36 -1.90 0.96
N SER A 77 -5.17 -2.28 -0.04
CA SER A 77 -4.78 -3.22 -1.08
C SER A 77 -3.66 -2.68 -1.96
N LEU A 78 -3.74 -1.40 -2.37
CA LEU A 78 -2.67 -0.73 -3.11
C LEU A 78 -1.38 -0.61 -2.28
N ALA A 79 -1.49 -0.31 -0.99
CA ALA A 79 -0.34 -0.25 -0.09
C ALA A 79 0.37 -1.61 0.06
N LEU A 80 -0.40 -2.71 0.18
CA LEU A 80 0.15 -4.07 0.25
C LEU A 80 0.86 -4.48 -1.04
N ILE A 81 0.29 -4.14 -2.20
CA ILE A 81 0.92 -4.37 -3.50
C ILE A 81 2.22 -3.57 -3.61
N TYR A 82 2.20 -2.30 -3.23
CA TYR A 82 3.40 -1.46 -3.21
C TYR A 82 4.49 -2.02 -2.27
N PHE A 83 4.09 -2.51 -1.10
CA PHE A 83 5.00 -3.14 -0.15
C PHE A 83 5.69 -4.36 -0.76
N GLU A 84 4.96 -5.26 -1.42
CA GLU A 84 5.55 -6.43 -2.09
C GLU A 84 6.52 -6.04 -3.22
N ILE A 85 6.19 -5.01 -4.01
CA ILE A 85 7.06 -4.52 -5.10
C ILE A 85 8.39 -3.97 -4.56
N THR A 86 8.35 -3.30 -3.41
CA THR A 86 9.54 -2.67 -2.80
C THR A 86 10.36 -3.63 -1.94
N HIS A 87 9.72 -4.66 -1.38
CA HIS A 87 10.33 -5.67 -0.52
C HIS A 87 9.99 -7.06 -1.01
N PRO A 88 10.67 -7.54 -2.07
CA PRO A 88 10.40 -8.87 -2.62
C PRO A 88 10.73 -9.95 -1.58
N GLY A 89 9.86 -10.94 -1.42
CA GLY A 89 10.22 -12.19 -0.73
C GLY A 89 9.13 -12.83 0.13
N THR A 90 8.01 -12.16 0.40
CA THR A 90 6.94 -12.77 1.22
C THR A 90 5.77 -13.30 0.40
N PHE A 91 5.46 -12.73 -0.77
CA PHE A 91 4.27 -12.98 -1.61
C PHE A 91 2.91 -12.81 -0.92
N VAL A 92 2.83 -12.96 0.40
CA VAL A 92 1.62 -12.85 1.24
C VAL A 92 1.00 -11.47 1.10
N ALA A 93 1.81 -10.40 1.17
CA ALA A 93 1.33 -9.04 1.00
C ALA A 93 0.78 -8.82 -0.42
N GLY A 94 1.49 -9.28 -1.45
CA GLY A 94 1.05 -9.20 -2.84
C GLY A 94 -0.28 -9.94 -3.09
N VAL A 95 -0.43 -11.16 -2.57
CA VAL A 95 -1.66 -11.95 -2.73
C VAL A 95 -2.83 -11.33 -1.96
N ALA A 96 -2.62 -10.94 -0.70
CA ALA A 96 -3.65 -10.29 0.11
C ALA A 96 -4.08 -8.96 -0.52
N GLY A 97 -3.12 -8.16 -1.00
CA GLY A 97 -3.37 -6.92 -1.72
C GLY A 97 -4.11 -7.15 -3.04
N GLY A 98 -3.74 -8.16 -3.81
CA GLY A 98 -4.41 -8.50 -5.07
C GLY A 98 -5.87 -8.93 -4.86
N ILE A 99 -6.14 -9.80 -3.88
CA ILE A 99 -7.50 -10.23 -3.54
C ILE A 99 -8.32 -9.04 -3.03
N GLY A 100 -7.76 -8.25 -2.10
CA GLY A 100 -8.41 -7.05 -1.58
C GLY A 100 -8.70 -6.01 -2.66
N LEU A 101 -7.81 -5.86 -3.64
CA LEU A 101 -7.99 -4.96 -4.77
C LEU A 101 -9.19 -5.39 -5.62
N VAL A 102 -9.32 -6.68 -5.92
CA VAL A 102 -10.48 -7.20 -6.68
C VAL A 102 -11.78 -6.99 -5.89
N ILE A 103 -11.79 -7.32 -4.59
CA ILE A 103 -12.97 -7.15 -3.74
C ILE A 103 -13.40 -5.68 -3.67
N SER A 104 -12.45 -4.77 -3.46
CA SER A 104 -12.73 -3.34 -3.39
C SER A 104 -13.18 -2.75 -4.72
N LEU A 105 -12.64 -3.20 -5.86
CA LEU A 105 -13.13 -2.78 -7.18
C LEU A 105 -14.58 -3.23 -7.43
N VAL A 106 -14.94 -4.45 -7.01
CA VAL A 106 -16.33 -4.92 -7.07
C VAL A 106 -17.24 -4.09 -6.15
N ALA A 107 -16.74 -3.73 -4.96
CA ALA A 107 -17.45 -2.85 -4.02
C ALA A 107 -17.72 -1.47 -4.64
N LEU A 108 -16.67 -0.82 -5.14
CA LEU A 108 -16.72 0.50 -5.77
C LEU A 108 -17.64 0.51 -7.00
N HIS A 109 -17.60 -0.54 -7.83
CA HIS A 109 -18.50 -0.65 -8.99
C HIS A 109 -19.99 -0.65 -8.59
N LYS A 110 -20.34 -1.23 -7.43
CA LYS A 110 -21.73 -1.24 -6.92
C LYS A 110 -22.15 0.09 -6.30
N LEU A 111 -21.21 0.96 -5.96
CA LEU A 111 -21.45 2.25 -5.33
C LEU A 111 -21.51 3.41 -6.35
N ASP A 112 -21.74 3.09 -7.62
CA ASP A 112 -21.85 4.06 -8.72
C ASP A 112 -20.67 5.06 -8.78
N VAL A 113 -19.44 4.55 -8.63
CA VAL A 113 -18.24 5.40 -8.69
C VAL A 113 -18.06 6.10 -10.03
N GLN A 114 -17.56 7.33 -9.97
CA GLN A 114 -17.14 8.06 -11.16
C GLN A 114 -15.78 7.53 -11.63
N TYR A 115 -15.75 6.95 -12.83
CA TYR A 115 -14.51 6.41 -13.41
C TYR A 115 -13.42 7.45 -13.60
N GLY A 116 -13.76 8.74 -13.77
CA GLY A 116 -12.79 9.83 -13.83
C GLY A 116 -12.02 10.01 -12.51
N GLY A 117 -12.73 9.99 -11.38
CA GLY A 117 -12.13 10.03 -10.05
C GLY A 117 -11.27 8.80 -9.78
N LEU A 118 -11.77 7.61 -10.13
CA LEU A 118 -11.01 6.36 -9.99
C LEU A 118 -9.72 6.36 -10.82
N LEU A 119 -9.77 6.81 -12.07
CA LEU A 119 -8.59 6.90 -12.93
C LEU A 119 -7.57 7.88 -12.37
N LEU A 120 -8.01 9.04 -11.90
CA LEU A 120 -7.14 10.05 -11.31
C LEU A 120 -6.47 9.55 -10.02
N LEU A 121 -7.20 8.77 -9.22
CA LEU A 121 -6.66 8.11 -8.02
C LEU A 121 -5.57 7.09 -8.40
N LEU A 122 -5.84 6.22 -9.39
CA LEU A 122 -4.86 5.26 -9.89
C LEU A 122 -3.62 5.95 -10.46
N ILE A 123 -3.79 7.05 -11.19
CA ILE A 123 -2.66 7.89 -11.65
C ILE A 123 -1.88 8.45 -10.46
N GLY A 124 -2.55 8.96 -9.44
CA GLY A 124 -1.89 9.47 -8.24
C GLY A 124 -1.01 8.43 -7.57
N VAL A 125 -1.52 7.21 -7.40
CA VAL A 125 -0.77 6.08 -6.85
C VAL A 125 0.39 5.70 -7.79
N ALA A 126 0.16 5.62 -9.10
CA ALA A 126 1.20 5.31 -10.06
C ALA A 126 2.35 6.34 -10.04
N LEU A 127 2.04 7.63 -9.89
CA LEU A 127 3.05 8.70 -9.74
C LEU A 127 3.84 8.55 -8.43
N MET A 128 3.18 8.23 -7.31
CA MET A 128 3.87 7.94 -6.05
C MET A 128 4.79 6.71 -6.17
N ILE A 129 4.34 5.66 -6.87
CA ILE A 129 5.17 4.49 -7.16
C ILE A 129 6.36 4.89 -8.04
N ALA A 130 6.12 5.66 -9.10
CA ALA A 130 7.16 6.10 -10.03
C ALA A 130 8.25 6.95 -9.35
N GLU A 131 7.90 7.75 -8.34
CA GLU A 131 8.87 8.47 -7.50
C GLU A 131 9.92 7.51 -6.89
N ALA A 132 9.51 6.32 -6.46
CA ALA A 132 10.42 5.32 -5.89
C ALA A 132 11.43 4.77 -6.89
N PHE A 133 11.16 4.87 -8.19
CA PHE A 133 12.04 4.38 -9.27
C PHE A 133 12.87 5.48 -9.92
N VAL A 134 12.30 6.67 -10.10
CA VAL A 134 12.90 7.77 -10.87
C VAL A 134 13.54 8.85 -9.96
N ALA A 135 13.38 8.76 -8.63
CA ALA A 135 13.97 9.66 -7.63
C ALA A 135 13.95 11.13 -8.08
N SER A 136 12.74 11.68 -8.26
CA SER A 136 12.52 13.00 -8.85
C SER A 136 12.63 14.16 -7.85
N PHE A 137 13.30 13.92 -6.72
CA PHE A 137 13.32 14.83 -5.57
C PHE A 137 11.92 15.12 -4.98
N GLY A 138 10.98 14.18 -5.11
CA GLY A 138 9.64 14.27 -4.53
C GLY A 138 8.59 14.97 -5.41
N ILE A 139 8.92 15.41 -6.62
CA ILE A 139 7.97 16.09 -7.51
C ILE A 139 6.84 15.14 -7.93
N LEU A 140 7.18 13.93 -8.40
CA LEU A 140 6.19 12.89 -8.73
C LEU A 140 5.43 12.46 -7.47
N GLY A 141 6.08 12.38 -6.31
CA GLY A 141 5.44 12.07 -5.04
C GLY A 141 4.36 13.08 -4.64
N ILE A 142 4.68 14.38 -4.64
CA ILE A 142 3.73 15.45 -4.28
C ILE A 142 2.62 15.56 -5.33
N GLY A 143 2.96 15.50 -6.62
CA GLY A 143 1.98 15.47 -7.70
C GLY A 143 1.04 14.27 -7.61
N GLY A 144 1.58 13.11 -7.21
CA GLY A 144 0.82 11.91 -6.93
C GLY A 144 -0.17 12.09 -5.79
N VAL A 145 0.24 12.71 -4.67
CA VAL A 145 -0.66 13.03 -3.53
C VAL A 145 -1.76 14.00 -3.95
N ALA A 146 -1.43 15.04 -4.72
CA ALA A 146 -2.42 15.99 -5.20
C ALA A 146 -3.45 15.34 -6.15
N ALA A 147 -2.99 14.53 -7.11
CA ALA A 147 -3.85 13.75 -8.00
C ALA A 147 -4.71 12.76 -7.22
N PHE A 148 -4.14 12.09 -6.21
CA PHE A 148 -4.84 11.16 -5.35
C PHE A 148 -5.97 11.83 -4.56
N ILE A 149 -5.72 12.99 -3.95
CA ILE A 149 -6.73 13.77 -3.23
C ILE A 149 -7.84 14.19 -4.19
N ALA A 150 -7.48 14.75 -5.35
CA ALA A 150 -8.45 15.16 -6.35
C ALA A 150 -9.31 13.97 -6.84
N GLY A 151 -8.68 12.83 -7.13
CA GLY A 151 -9.38 11.61 -7.55
C GLY A 151 -10.34 11.10 -6.49
N SER A 152 -9.94 11.16 -5.22
CA SER A 152 -10.79 10.77 -4.08
C SER A 152 -11.99 11.70 -3.89
N LEU A 153 -11.83 13.00 -4.12
CA LEU A 153 -12.93 13.98 -4.06
C LEU A 153 -13.93 13.78 -5.21
N PHE A 154 -13.46 13.39 -6.39
CA PHE A 154 -14.31 13.08 -7.54
C PHE A 154 -14.77 11.62 -7.59
N LEU A 155 -14.47 10.79 -6.59
CA LEU A 155 -14.74 9.35 -6.66
C LEU A 155 -16.25 9.04 -6.60
N PHE A 156 -16.97 9.78 -5.76
CA PHE A 156 -18.41 9.65 -5.57
C PHE A 156 -19.09 10.97 -5.93
N ASP A 157 -20.19 10.90 -6.66
CA ASP A 157 -21.04 12.05 -6.94
C ASP A 157 -22.26 12.01 -5.98
N PRO A 158 -22.42 12.98 -5.08
CA PRO A 158 -23.53 13.02 -4.14
C PRO A 158 -24.91 12.97 -4.80
N GLU A 159 -25.05 13.44 -6.05
CA GLU A 159 -26.33 13.47 -6.75
C GLU A 159 -26.73 12.09 -7.28
N THR A 160 -25.78 11.29 -7.75
CA THR A 160 -26.02 9.96 -8.33
C THR A 160 -25.86 8.85 -7.30
N SER A 161 -24.97 9.02 -6.32
CA SER A 161 -24.68 8.06 -5.26
C SER A 161 -25.61 8.18 -4.05
N GLY A 162 -26.84 8.70 -4.21
CA GLY A 162 -27.83 8.76 -3.12
C GLY A 162 -27.40 9.57 -1.88
N GLY A 163 -26.53 10.58 -2.06
CA GLY A 163 -25.98 11.41 -0.98
C GLY A 163 -24.73 10.84 -0.30
N TYR A 164 -24.20 9.71 -0.77
CA TYR A 164 -22.92 9.19 -0.27
C TYR A 164 -21.75 10.08 -0.74
N ALA A 165 -20.95 10.54 0.23
CA ALA A 165 -19.71 11.25 -0.02
C ALA A 165 -18.64 10.78 0.99
N LEU A 166 -17.38 10.76 0.56
CA LEU A 166 -16.28 10.50 1.49
C LEU A 166 -16.08 11.73 2.38
N PRO A 167 -15.98 11.55 3.72
CA PRO A 167 -15.59 12.63 4.60
C PRO A 167 -14.23 13.20 4.17
N LEU A 168 -14.14 14.51 4.05
CA LEU A 168 -12.90 15.18 3.63
C LEU A 168 -11.73 14.88 4.60
N SER A 169 -12.04 14.67 5.89
CA SER A 169 -11.07 14.19 6.89
C SER A 169 -10.50 12.83 6.53
N LEU A 170 -11.34 11.88 6.10
CA LEU A 170 -10.91 10.54 5.69
C LEU A 170 -9.98 10.63 4.48
N VAL A 171 -10.36 11.42 3.47
CA VAL A 171 -9.54 11.63 2.27
C VAL A 171 -8.18 12.21 2.64
N ILE A 172 -8.13 13.29 3.42
CA ILE A 172 -6.86 13.93 3.81
C ILE A 172 -5.98 12.96 4.61
N VAL A 173 -6.55 12.30 5.64
CA VAL A 173 -5.79 11.41 6.53
C VAL A 173 -5.22 10.24 5.75
N THR A 174 -6.01 9.59 4.91
CA THR A 174 -5.57 8.44 4.11
C THR A 174 -4.54 8.84 3.04
N SER A 175 -4.73 9.99 2.38
CA SER A 175 -3.79 10.53 1.39
C SER A 175 -2.43 10.82 2.01
N LEU A 176 -2.43 11.50 3.15
CA LEU A 176 -1.19 11.84 3.86
C LEU A 176 -0.53 10.59 4.41
N LEU A 177 -1.29 9.66 4.99
CA LEU A 177 -0.74 8.42 5.53
C LEU A 177 -0.11 7.57 4.43
N LEU A 178 -0.83 7.32 3.34
CA LEU A 178 -0.30 6.54 2.21
C LEU A 178 0.91 7.24 1.60
N GLY A 179 0.80 8.53 1.28
CA GLY A 179 1.89 9.31 0.71
C GLY A 179 3.14 9.31 1.61
N THR A 180 2.96 9.46 2.92
CA THR A 180 4.07 9.41 3.90
C THR A 180 4.71 8.03 3.95
N ILE A 181 3.93 6.96 4.02
CA ILE A 181 4.44 5.58 4.05
C ILE A 181 5.21 5.28 2.76
N MET A 182 4.64 5.60 1.61
CA MET A 182 5.29 5.37 0.32
C MET A 182 6.58 6.18 0.17
N MET A 183 6.58 7.46 0.56
CA MET A 183 7.81 8.27 0.57
C MET A 183 8.86 7.73 1.53
N ALA A 184 8.47 7.29 2.74
CA ALA A 184 9.40 6.72 3.71
C ALA A 184 10.03 5.42 3.18
N VAL A 185 9.23 4.53 2.59
CA VAL A 185 9.70 3.29 1.96
C VAL A 185 10.62 3.59 0.79
N ALA A 186 10.24 4.51 -0.10
CA ALA A 186 11.09 4.94 -1.22
C ALA A 186 12.43 5.51 -0.73
N TYR A 187 12.41 6.34 0.31
CA TYR A 187 13.62 6.91 0.93
C TYR A 187 14.51 5.82 1.54
N MET A 188 13.93 4.85 2.26
CA MET A 188 14.68 3.72 2.81
C MET A 188 15.27 2.83 1.71
N ALA A 189 14.51 2.52 0.66
CA ALA A 189 14.98 1.75 -0.48
C ALA A 189 16.16 2.45 -1.20
N PHE A 190 16.06 3.77 -1.38
CA PHE A 190 17.15 4.59 -1.92
C PHE A 190 18.38 4.56 -1.02
N ARG A 191 18.21 4.76 0.29
CA ARG A 191 19.31 4.74 1.25
C ARG A 191 20.03 3.38 1.24
N THR A 192 19.30 2.28 1.15
CA THR A 192 19.85 0.92 1.09
C THR A 192 20.57 0.64 -0.23
N ARG A 193 20.05 1.14 -1.37
CA ARG A 193 20.78 1.06 -2.67
C ARG A 193 22.09 1.85 -2.64
N ASN A 194 22.14 2.94 -1.89
CA ASN A 194 23.31 3.81 -1.79
C ASN A 194 24.27 3.44 -0.65
N VAL A 195 23.96 2.41 0.16
CA VAL A 195 24.99 1.77 0.98
C VAL A 195 25.92 1.07 -0.01
N ARG A 196 27.04 1.75 -0.31
CA ARG A 196 28.18 1.19 -1.05
C ARG A 196 28.33 -0.26 -0.63
N LYS A 197 28.32 -1.16 -1.61
CA LYS A 197 28.82 -2.53 -1.42
C LYS A 197 30.27 -2.38 -0.96
N LYS A 198 30.50 -2.31 0.35
CA LYS A 198 31.82 -2.50 0.96
C LYS A 198 32.24 -3.89 0.51
N GLY A 199 33.16 -3.97 -0.44
CA GLY A 199 33.45 -5.19 -1.23
C GLY A 199 33.36 -5.01 -2.75
N SER A 200 33.08 -3.79 -3.25
CA SER A 200 33.33 -3.48 -4.66
C SER A 200 34.84 -3.47 -4.92
N PHE A 201 35.30 -4.06 -6.02
CA PHE A 201 36.71 -4.17 -6.41
C PHE A 201 37.55 -2.89 -6.22
N ASP A 202 36.94 -1.72 -6.38
CA ASP A 202 37.61 -0.43 -6.18
C ASP A 202 38.06 -0.19 -4.73
N ASP A 203 37.41 -0.78 -3.73
CA ASP A 203 37.84 -0.71 -2.33
C ASP A 203 39.06 -1.62 -2.05
N LEU A 204 39.37 -2.58 -2.94
CA LEU A 204 40.52 -3.46 -2.81
C LEU A 204 41.78 -2.91 -3.47
N LEU A 205 41.67 -1.84 -4.27
CA LEU A 205 42.81 -1.23 -4.96
C LEU A 205 43.81 -0.66 -3.95
N GLY A 206 45.05 -1.16 -4.00
CA GLY A 206 46.14 -0.74 -3.15
C GLY A 206 46.14 -1.35 -1.75
N GLU A 207 45.23 -2.29 -1.47
CA GLU A 207 45.25 -3.12 -0.26
C GLU A 207 46.31 -4.22 -0.36
N GLU A 208 46.79 -4.67 0.80
CA GLU A 208 47.75 -5.76 0.93
C GLU A 208 47.02 -7.12 0.98
N ALA A 209 47.48 -8.08 0.18
CA ALA A 209 46.95 -9.42 0.11
C ALA A 209 48.08 -10.45 0.26
N VAL A 210 47.74 -11.67 0.69
CA VAL A 210 48.69 -12.78 0.86
C VAL A 210 48.40 -13.87 -0.16
N VAL A 211 49.42 -14.34 -0.87
CA VAL A 211 49.29 -15.48 -1.80
C VAL A 211 49.04 -16.76 -1.01
N VAL A 212 47.89 -17.40 -1.22
CA VAL A 212 47.50 -18.66 -0.55
C VAL A 212 47.89 -19.87 -1.38
N THR A 213 47.61 -19.82 -2.69
CA THR A 213 47.82 -20.95 -3.61
C THR A 213 48.40 -20.44 -4.91
N LEU A 214 49.42 -21.13 -5.46
CA LEU A 214 49.96 -20.87 -6.79
C LEU A 214 49.59 -21.95 -7.81
N ASN A 215 49.30 -21.53 -9.03
CA ASN A 215 49.22 -22.42 -10.18
C ASN A 215 50.62 -22.75 -10.72
N SER A 216 50.71 -23.74 -11.61
CA SER A 216 51.99 -24.19 -12.19
C SER A 216 52.76 -23.11 -12.96
N ASP A 217 52.13 -22.00 -13.32
CA ASP A 217 52.75 -20.86 -14.02
C ASP A 217 53.45 -19.86 -13.09
N GLN A 218 53.35 -20.03 -11.75
CA GLN A 218 53.83 -19.11 -10.71
C GLN A 218 53.32 -17.65 -10.83
N LYS A 219 52.33 -17.41 -11.69
CA LYS A 219 51.83 -16.08 -12.05
C LYS A 219 50.33 -15.95 -11.85
N SER A 220 49.64 -17.06 -11.59
CA SER A 220 48.23 -17.06 -11.24
C SER A 220 47.97 -17.96 -10.04
N GLY A 221 46.86 -17.71 -9.37
CA GLY A 221 46.55 -18.44 -8.15
C GLY A 221 45.42 -17.79 -7.36
N GLN A 222 45.46 -18.01 -6.05
CA GLN A 222 44.53 -17.42 -5.10
C GLN A 222 45.27 -16.58 -4.06
N ILE A 223 44.73 -15.41 -3.75
CA ILE A 223 45.17 -14.52 -2.67
C ILE A 223 44.06 -14.36 -1.65
N GLU A 224 44.41 -14.07 -0.41
CA GLU A 224 43.49 -13.68 0.65
C GLU A 224 43.64 -12.18 0.92
N VAL A 225 42.53 -11.45 0.85
CA VAL A 225 42.44 -10.02 1.20
C VAL A 225 41.17 -9.81 2.03
N ALA A 226 41.30 -9.14 3.18
CA ALA A 226 40.20 -8.88 4.11
C ALA A 226 39.36 -10.12 4.52
N GLY A 227 39.97 -11.32 4.52
CA GLY A 227 39.30 -12.59 4.85
C GLY A 227 38.54 -13.24 3.69
N GLU A 228 38.68 -12.71 2.47
CA GLU A 228 38.09 -13.27 1.24
C GLU A 228 39.17 -13.82 0.30
N THR A 229 38.89 -14.96 -0.35
CA THR A 229 39.81 -15.59 -1.32
C THR A 229 39.48 -15.14 -2.75
N TRP A 230 40.46 -14.50 -3.40
CA TRP A 230 40.33 -13.94 -4.74
C TRP A 230 41.32 -14.58 -5.71
N ARG A 231 40.92 -14.70 -6.99
CA ARG A 231 41.85 -15.12 -8.04
C ARG A 231 42.71 -13.94 -8.45
N PHE A 232 44.00 -14.19 -8.67
CA PHE A 232 44.91 -13.15 -9.15
C PHE A 232 45.70 -13.58 -10.39
N HIS A 233 46.25 -12.57 -11.06
CA HIS A 233 47.30 -12.69 -12.04
C HIS A 233 48.42 -11.67 -11.75
N SER A 234 49.67 -12.07 -11.96
CA SER A 234 50.85 -11.23 -11.79
C SER A 234 51.78 -11.34 -13.00
N GLU A 235 52.46 -10.26 -13.35
CA GLU A 235 53.46 -10.26 -14.42
C GLU A 235 54.77 -10.95 -13.99
N VAL A 236 55.04 -10.96 -12.68
CA VAL A 236 56.23 -11.54 -12.05
C VAL A 236 55.90 -12.85 -11.35
N ASN A 237 56.92 -13.69 -11.17
CA ASN A 237 56.74 -14.93 -10.41
C ASN A 237 56.63 -14.61 -8.92
N LEU A 238 55.63 -15.20 -8.27
CA LEU A 238 55.38 -15.04 -6.85
C LEU A 238 55.61 -16.35 -6.09
N GLN A 239 55.62 -16.26 -4.76
CA GLN A 239 55.74 -17.40 -3.84
C GLN A 239 54.51 -17.49 -2.93
N GLU A 240 54.13 -18.70 -2.53
CA GLU A 240 53.08 -18.89 -1.52
C GLU A 240 53.49 -18.24 -0.19
N GLY A 241 52.54 -17.59 0.47
CA GLY A 241 52.75 -16.77 1.66
C GLY A 241 53.31 -15.37 1.38
N GLN A 242 53.60 -15.02 0.13
CA GLN A 242 54.13 -13.70 -0.21
C GLN A 242 53.05 -12.62 -0.14
N LYS A 243 53.43 -11.47 0.43
CA LYS A 243 52.60 -10.26 0.48
C LYS A 243 52.67 -9.51 -0.84
N VAL A 244 51.52 -9.14 -1.38
CA VAL A 244 51.35 -8.44 -2.66
C VAL A 244 50.33 -7.32 -2.54
N PHE A 245 50.42 -6.34 -3.43
CA PHE A 245 49.46 -5.24 -3.53
C PHE A 245 48.56 -5.42 -4.74
N ILE A 246 47.28 -5.11 -4.57
CA ILE A 246 46.29 -5.15 -5.65
C ILE A 246 46.43 -3.87 -6.48
N ASN A 247 46.81 -4.01 -7.74
CA ASN A 247 47.13 -2.91 -8.65
C ASN A 247 46.04 -2.65 -9.71
N GLY A 248 45.08 -3.57 -9.83
CA GLY A 248 44.02 -3.49 -10.82
C GLY A 248 43.12 -4.72 -10.79
N ASN A 249 42.17 -4.77 -11.70
CA ASN A 249 41.35 -5.94 -11.94
C ASN A 249 41.06 -6.11 -13.43
N LYS A 250 40.84 -7.37 -13.83
CA LYS A 250 40.39 -7.74 -15.16
C LYS A 250 39.23 -8.71 -15.03
N GLY A 251 38.01 -8.17 -14.99
CA GLY A 251 36.80 -8.94 -14.71
C GLY A 251 36.78 -9.44 -13.26
N LEU A 252 36.82 -10.76 -13.06
CA LEU A 252 36.80 -11.40 -11.75
C LEU A 252 38.19 -11.82 -11.23
N THR A 253 39.26 -11.38 -11.91
CA THR A 253 40.66 -11.68 -11.55
C THR A 253 41.37 -10.37 -11.18
N LEU A 254 42.04 -10.35 -10.04
CA LEU A 254 42.82 -9.22 -9.56
C LEU A 254 44.21 -9.19 -10.20
N GLU A 255 44.72 -8.01 -10.55
CA GLU A 255 46.11 -7.82 -10.95
C GLU A 255 46.92 -7.43 -9.72
N VAL A 256 48.00 -8.16 -9.44
CA VAL A 256 48.81 -7.96 -8.23
C VAL A 256 50.29 -7.77 -8.55
N GLY A 257 50.97 -6.96 -7.74
CA GLY A 257 52.39 -6.70 -7.84
C GLY A 257 53.09 -6.57 -6.49
N LEU A 258 54.42 -6.57 -6.51
CA LEU A 258 55.25 -6.47 -5.30
C LEU A 258 55.28 -5.05 -4.71
N SER A 259 54.91 -4.05 -5.50
CA SER A 259 54.79 -2.66 -5.08
C SER A 259 53.43 -2.13 -5.47
N LYS A 260 52.94 -1.19 -4.66
CA LYS A 260 51.77 -0.39 -5.01
C LYS A 260 52.07 0.36 -6.30
N ARG A 261 51.26 0.16 -7.34
CA ARG A 261 51.38 0.93 -8.58
C ARG A 261 50.93 2.36 -8.27
N GLU A 262 51.83 3.33 -8.40
CA GLU A 262 51.43 4.74 -8.40
C GLU A 262 50.59 4.96 -9.67
N VAL A 263 49.36 5.43 -9.47
CA VAL A 263 48.42 5.80 -10.54
C VAL A 263 48.70 7.23 -10.97
#